data_AF-A0A1M3R1W0-F1
#
_entry.id   AF-A0A1M3R1W0-F1
#
_cell.length_a   1.000
_cell.length_b   1.000
_cell.length_c   1.000
_cell.angle_alpha   90.00
_cell.angle_beta   90.00
_cell.angle_gamma   90.00
#
_symmetry.space_group_name_H-M   'P 1'
#
loop_
_entity.id
_entity.type
_entity.pdbx_description
1 polymer ?
#
loop_
_entity_poly.entity_id
_entity_poly.type
_entity_poly.pdbx_seq_one_letter_code
_entity_poly.pdbx_strand_id
1 'polypeptide(L)'
;MLKTNNFVFWGLYIVAWLIFVGLCIEAGGLIVNFFFSLYKPEFVQNLYQKLDLTKMYKDSRLAFFGIYSFILIISILKACLFYIVIRLMHKMNLSKPFNTFVARQISHISYYTLLIGVLSYIARQLTKNLMHHGFVSDSLNQFWADSQAFILMGAIIYIIATIFKKGVDIQNENDLTV
;
A
#
# COMPACT_ATOMS: atom_id res chain seq x y z
N MET A 1 27.15 5.16 22.44
CA MET A 1 25.69 5.11 22.21
C MET A 1 25.26 5.05 20.73
N LEU A 2 26.19 4.95 19.76
CA LEU A 2 25.90 4.89 18.30
C LEU A 2 25.61 3.48 17.74
N LYS A 3 26.08 2.41 18.40
CA LYS A 3 25.99 1.03 17.86
C LYS A 3 24.58 0.44 17.84
N THR A 4 23.74 0.74 18.84
CA THR A 4 22.40 0.14 18.99
C THR A 4 21.40 0.67 17.96
N ASN A 5 21.49 1.96 17.60
CA ASN A 5 20.58 2.59 16.62
C ASN A 5 20.74 2.01 15.22
N ASN A 6 21.97 1.66 14.82
CA ASN A 6 22.22 1.03 13.53
C ASN A 6 21.62 -0.37 13.45
N PHE A 7 21.63 -1.14 14.56
CA PHE A 7 21.04 -2.47 14.58
C PHE A 7 19.52 -2.43 14.41
N VAL A 8 18.84 -1.54 15.14
CA VAL A 8 17.38 -1.35 15.01
C VAL A 8 17.02 -0.88 13.61
N PHE A 9 17.77 0.08 13.05
CA PHE A 9 17.55 0.57 11.69
C PHE A 9 17.67 -0.54 10.63
N TRP A 10 18.73 -1.34 10.71
CA TRP A 10 18.92 -2.48 9.81
C TRP A 10 17.86 -3.57 10.00
N GLY A 11 17.44 -3.83 11.24
CA GLY A 11 16.34 -4.75 11.53
C GLY A 11 15.04 -4.30 10.86
N LEU A 12 14.67 -3.03 11.01
CA LEU A 12 13.50 -2.44 10.35
C LEU A 12 13.61 -2.48 8.82
N TYR A 13 14.82 -2.31 8.28
CA TYR A 13 15.08 -2.36 6.85
C TYR A 13 14.82 -3.76 6.26
N ILE A 14 15.28 -4.81 6.97
CA ILE A 14 15.03 -6.20 6.60
C ILE A 14 13.53 -6.50 6.64
N VAL A 15 12.84 -6.05 7.70
CA VAL A 15 11.39 -6.22 7.83
C VAL A 15 10.65 -5.54 6.67
N ALA A 16 11.05 -4.32 6.28
CA ALA A 16 10.46 -3.63 5.14
C ALA A 16 10.63 -4.41 3.82
N TRP A 17 11.80 -5.01 3.60
CA TRP A 17 12.05 -5.90 2.46
C TRP A 17 11.19 -7.16 2.47
N LEU A 18 11.05 -7.82 3.61
CA LEU A 18 10.20 -9.01 3.74
C LEU A 18 8.74 -8.69 3.42
N ILE A 19 8.22 -7.57 3.94
CA ILE A 19 6.85 -7.13 3.64
C ILE A 19 6.70 -6.80 2.15
N PHE A 20 7.67 -6.09 1.57
CA PHE A 20 7.65 -5.76 0.14
C PHE A 20 7.58 -7.02 -0.75
N VAL A 21 8.41 -8.02 -0.48
CA VAL A 21 8.40 -9.29 -1.22
C VAL A 21 7.04 -10.00 -1.08
N GLY A 22 6.48 -10.05 0.13
CA GLY A 22 5.15 -10.61 0.37
C GLY A 22 4.06 -9.90 -0.44
N LEU A 23 4.06 -8.57 -0.46
CA LEU A 23 3.11 -7.78 -1.23
C LEU A 23 3.28 -7.96 -2.75
N CYS A 24 4.50 -8.13 -3.24
CA CYS A 24 4.75 -8.43 -4.65
C CYS A 24 4.21 -9.82 -5.04
N ILE A 25 4.36 -10.82 -4.17
CA ILE A 25 3.80 -12.16 -4.39
C ILE A 25 2.27 -12.11 -4.40
N GLU A 26 1.66 -11.36 -3.47
CA GLU A 26 0.21 -11.16 -3.41
C GLU A 26 -0.32 -10.48 -4.69
N ALA A 27 0.28 -9.36 -5.09
CA ALA A 27 -0.09 -8.62 -6.29
C ALA A 27 0.09 -9.48 -7.56
N GLY A 28 1.20 -10.21 -7.68
CA GLY A 28 1.44 -11.14 -8.78
C GLY A 28 0.41 -12.27 -8.81
N GLY A 29 0.08 -12.84 -7.65
CA GLY A 29 -0.95 -13.87 -7.52
C GLY A 29 -2.34 -13.37 -7.95
N LEU A 30 -2.70 -12.14 -7.58
CA LEU A 30 -3.95 -11.50 -8.01
C LEU A 30 -3.97 -11.22 -9.52
N ILE A 31 -2.87 -10.78 -10.12
CA ILE A 31 -2.79 -10.59 -11.57
C ILE A 31 -2.98 -11.92 -12.29
N VAL A 32 -2.28 -12.97 -11.86
CA VAL A 32 -2.42 -14.32 -12.44
C VAL A 32 -3.85 -14.81 -12.28
N ASN A 33 -4.45 -14.64 -11.10
CA ASN A 33 -5.85 -15.01 -10.88
C ASN A 33 -6.80 -14.23 -11.80
N PHE A 34 -6.58 -12.95 -12.04
CA PHE A 34 -7.40 -12.17 -12.98
C PHE A 34 -7.41 -12.78 -14.37
N PHE A 35 -6.23 -13.12 -14.89
CA PHE A 35 -6.10 -13.76 -16.20
C PHE A 35 -6.81 -15.12 -16.23
N PHE A 36 -6.56 -15.99 -15.26
CA PHE A 36 -7.21 -17.31 -15.23
C PHE A 36 -8.73 -17.22 -15.02
N SER A 37 -9.22 -16.25 -14.26
CA SER A 37 -10.66 -16.00 -14.09
C SER A 37 -11.36 -15.68 -15.42
N LEU A 38 -10.66 -15.07 -16.38
CA LEU A 38 -11.22 -14.73 -17.70
C LEU A 38 -11.14 -15.90 -18.70
N TYR A 39 -10.03 -16.65 -18.71
CA TYR A 39 -9.78 -17.68 -19.72
C TYR A 39 -10.19 -19.09 -19.28
N LYS A 40 -10.00 -19.45 -18.01
CA LYS A 40 -10.28 -20.78 -17.43
C LYS A 40 -10.68 -20.66 -15.96
N PRO A 41 -11.94 -20.27 -15.65
CA PRO A 41 -12.39 -20.02 -14.29
C PRO A 41 -12.29 -21.25 -13.38
N GLU A 42 -12.38 -22.46 -13.94
CA GLU A 42 -12.21 -23.73 -13.21
C GLU A 42 -10.80 -23.88 -12.59
N PHE A 43 -9.80 -23.20 -13.13
CA PHE A 43 -8.42 -23.27 -12.63
C PHE A 43 -8.19 -22.36 -11.41
N VAL A 44 -9.09 -21.42 -11.12
CA VAL A 44 -8.95 -20.43 -10.04
C VAL A 44 -8.91 -21.08 -8.66
N GLN A 45 -9.60 -22.20 -8.47
CA GLN A 45 -9.62 -22.95 -7.20
C GLN A 45 -8.25 -23.55 -6.83
N ASN A 46 -7.39 -23.78 -7.83
CA ASN A 46 -6.05 -24.33 -7.68
C ASN A 46 -4.97 -23.24 -7.50
N LEU A 47 -5.33 -21.96 -7.57
CA LEU A 47 -4.39 -20.85 -7.43
C LEU A 47 -4.07 -20.54 -5.97
N TYR A 48 -2.86 -20.01 -5.75
CA TYR A 48 -2.38 -19.57 -4.43
C TYR A 48 -3.31 -18.54 -3.79
N GLN A 49 -3.71 -17.52 -4.56
CA GLN A 49 -4.67 -16.51 -4.13
C GLN A 49 -6.08 -16.95 -4.56
N LYS A 50 -6.81 -17.67 -3.69
CA LYS A 50 -8.13 -18.28 -3.96
C LYS A 50 -9.29 -17.27 -3.98
N LEU A 51 -9.14 -16.20 -4.75
CA LEU A 51 -10.21 -15.23 -4.97
C LEU A 51 -11.12 -15.72 -6.11
N ASP A 52 -12.17 -16.47 -5.77
CA ASP A 52 -13.17 -16.92 -6.74
C ASP A 52 -14.33 -15.91 -6.82
N LEU A 53 -14.36 -15.15 -7.92
CA LEU A 53 -15.43 -14.20 -8.24
C LEU A 53 -16.26 -14.65 -9.45
N THR A 54 -16.23 -15.96 -9.78
CA THR A 54 -16.91 -16.51 -10.96
C THR A 54 -18.42 -16.28 -10.93
N LYS A 55 -19.06 -16.36 -9.76
CA LYS A 55 -20.49 -16.04 -9.60
C LYS A 55 -20.78 -14.57 -9.94
N MET A 56 -19.95 -13.65 -9.42
CA MET A 56 -20.07 -12.22 -9.72
C MET A 56 -19.86 -11.95 -11.22
N TYR A 57 -18.93 -12.65 -11.88
CA TYR A 57 -18.72 -12.53 -13.32
C TYR A 57 -19.95 -12.96 -14.14
N LYS A 58 -20.62 -14.05 -13.72
CA LYS A 58 -21.84 -14.55 -14.38
C LYS A 58 -23.03 -13.60 -14.20
N ASP A 59 -23.21 -13.07 -12.99
CA ASP A 59 -24.35 -12.22 -12.66
C ASP A 59 -24.16 -10.77 -13.17
N SER A 60 -22.96 -10.20 -13.00
CA SER A 60 -22.66 -8.84 -13.47
C SER A 60 -21.17 -8.67 -13.80
N ARG A 61 -20.87 -8.68 -15.09
CA ARG A 61 -19.50 -8.43 -15.60
C ARG A 61 -18.95 -7.08 -15.15
N LEU A 62 -19.79 -6.03 -15.10
CA LEU A 62 -19.37 -4.71 -14.66
C LEU A 62 -18.95 -4.71 -13.18
N ALA A 63 -19.72 -5.38 -12.32
CA ALA A 63 -19.37 -5.52 -10.90
C ALA A 63 -18.06 -6.30 -10.73
N PHE A 64 -17.88 -7.38 -11.49
CA PHE A 64 -16.64 -8.16 -11.49
C PHE A 64 -15.43 -7.30 -11.84
N PHE A 65 -15.44 -6.62 -13.00
CA PHE A 65 -14.30 -5.80 -13.41
C PHE A 65 -14.04 -4.63 -12.46
N GLY A 66 -15.10 -4.01 -11.93
CA GLY A 66 -14.98 -2.94 -10.94
C GLY A 66 -14.27 -3.42 -9.67
N ILE A 67 -14.81 -4.45 -9.02
CA ILE A 67 -14.25 -4.99 -7.76
C ILE A 67 -12.84 -5.53 -7.96
N TYR A 68 -12.60 -6.30 -9.01
CA TYR A 68 -11.28 -6.87 -9.28
C TYR A 68 -10.23 -5.77 -9.54
N SER A 69 -10.60 -4.73 -10.29
CA SER A 69 -9.73 -3.58 -10.55
C SER A 69 -9.34 -2.87 -9.25
N PHE A 70 -10.30 -2.64 -8.33
CA PHE A 70 -9.97 -2.08 -7.01
C PHE A 70 -8.98 -2.96 -6.23
N ILE A 71 -9.19 -4.28 -6.21
CA ILE A 71 -8.29 -5.22 -5.51
C ILE A 71 -6.87 -5.14 -6.08
N LEU A 72 -6.73 -5.16 -7.41
CA LEU A 72 -5.44 -5.07 -8.08
C LEU A 72 -4.74 -3.74 -7.81
N ILE A 73 -5.45 -2.62 -7.99
CA ILE A 73 -4.90 -1.28 -7.78
C ILE A 73 -4.43 -1.13 -6.32
N ILE A 74 -5.23 -1.55 -5.34
CA ILE A 74 -4.88 -1.45 -3.92
C ILE A 74 -3.64 -2.32 -3.62
N SER A 75 -3.59 -3.55 -4.12
CA SER A 75 -2.45 -4.46 -3.89
C SER A 75 -1.15 -3.91 -4.49
N ILE A 76 -1.20 -3.41 -5.74
CA ILE A 76 -0.05 -2.78 -6.40
C ILE A 76 0.39 -1.51 -5.66
N LEU A 77 -0.55 -0.67 -5.22
CA LEU A 77 -0.23 0.54 -4.46
C LEU A 77 0.47 0.20 -3.12
N LYS A 78 0.05 -0.85 -2.42
CA LYS A 78 0.73 -1.32 -1.20
C LYS A 78 2.18 -1.73 -1.49
N ALA A 79 2.43 -2.48 -2.56
CA ALA A 79 3.78 -2.85 -2.98
C ALA A 79 4.63 -1.60 -3.33
N CYS A 80 4.07 -0.67 -4.11
CA CYS A 80 4.73 0.60 -4.44
C CYS A 80 5.06 1.44 -3.19
N LEU A 81 4.16 1.49 -2.21
CA LEU A 81 4.38 2.19 -0.93
C LEU A 81 5.63 1.62 -0.22
N PHE A 82 5.72 0.29 -0.07
CA PHE A 82 6.87 -0.34 0.57
C PHE A 82 8.17 -0.19 -0.22
N TYR A 83 8.11 -0.16 -1.55
CA TYR A 83 9.28 0.19 -2.36
C TYR A 83 9.79 1.60 -2.05
N ILE A 84 8.89 2.58 -1.89
CA ILE A 84 9.27 3.96 -1.51
C ILE A 84 9.91 3.97 -0.11
N VAL A 85 9.38 3.21 0.85
CA VAL A 85 9.96 3.05 2.19
C VAL A 85 11.38 2.46 2.12
N ILE A 86 11.57 1.36 1.37
CA ILE A 86 12.89 0.74 1.18
C ILE A 86 13.87 1.73 0.54
N ARG A 87 13.43 2.46 -0.50
CA ARG A 87 14.26 3.46 -1.18
C ARG A 87 14.64 4.61 -0.25
N LEU A 88 13.72 5.05 0.62
CA LEU A 88 14.01 6.03 1.67
C LEU A 88 15.10 5.49 2.60
N MET A 89 14.89 4.31 3.20
CA MET A 89 15.82 3.73 4.17
C MET A 89 17.20 3.45 3.56
N HIS A 90 17.26 2.98 2.32
CA HIS A 90 18.52 2.70 1.63
C HIS A 90 19.37 3.96 1.38
N LYS A 91 18.74 5.10 1.10
CA LYS A 91 19.45 6.34 0.76
C LYS A 91 19.54 7.36 1.90
N MET A 92 18.82 7.14 3.00
CA MET A 92 18.81 8.06 4.13
C MET A 92 20.12 8.01 4.90
N ASN A 93 20.72 9.17 5.12
CA ASN A 93 21.86 9.33 6.01
C ASN A 93 21.36 9.77 7.39
N LEU A 94 21.46 8.88 8.38
CA LEU A 94 21.01 9.16 9.76
C LEU A 94 21.78 10.31 10.43
N SER A 95 22.99 10.62 9.97
CA SER A 95 23.77 11.78 10.46
C SER A 95 23.27 13.11 9.90
N LYS A 96 22.54 13.10 8.76
CA LYS A 96 21.92 14.27 8.13
C LYS A 96 20.49 13.93 7.67
N PRO A 97 19.55 13.72 8.62
CA PRO A 97 18.22 13.20 8.34
C PRO A 97 17.31 14.22 7.63
N PHE A 98 17.52 15.51 7.86
CA PHE A 98 16.77 16.58 7.20
C PHE A 98 17.45 16.96 5.89
N ASN A 99 17.05 16.27 4.82
CA ASN A 99 17.41 16.65 3.47
C ASN A 99 16.19 16.56 2.53
N THR A 100 16.28 17.24 1.40
CA THR A 100 15.19 17.34 0.42
C THR A 100 14.72 15.97 -0.09
N PHE A 101 15.63 14.99 -0.21
CA PHE A 101 15.28 13.63 -0.62
C PHE A 101 14.40 12.93 0.43
N VAL A 102 14.79 12.98 1.71
CA VAL A 102 14.05 12.37 2.81
C VAL A 102 12.67 13.02 2.96
N ALA A 103 12.59 14.35 2.99
CA ALA A 103 11.32 15.08 3.09
C ALA A 103 10.37 14.73 1.93
N ARG A 104 10.89 14.66 0.70
CA ARG A 104 10.11 14.25 -0.48
C ARG A 104 9.60 12.81 -0.35
N GLN A 105 10.45 11.88 0.07
CA GLN A 105 10.06 10.48 0.21
C GLN A 105 9.00 10.27 1.30
N ILE A 106 9.12 10.92 2.45
CA ILE A 106 8.09 10.88 3.51
C ILE A 106 6.77 11.47 2.99
N SER A 107 6.83 12.54 2.19
CA SER A 107 5.63 13.12 1.56
C SER A 107 4.97 12.12 0.61
N HIS A 108 5.75 11.43 -0.23
CA HIS A 108 5.23 10.38 -1.11
C HIS A 108 4.60 9.23 -0.29
N ILE A 109 5.25 8.77 0.78
CA ILE A 109 4.72 7.74 1.68
C ILE A 109 3.36 8.17 2.23
N SER A 110 3.22 9.42 2.70
CA SER A 110 1.93 9.96 3.16
C SER A 110 0.85 9.89 2.08
N TYR A 111 1.13 10.41 0.88
CA TYR A 111 0.15 10.47 -0.21
C TYR A 111 -0.29 9.08 -0.67
N TYR A 112 0.64 8.13 -0.81
CA TYR A 112 0.30 6.75 -1.15
C TYR A 112 -0.53 6.08 -0.06
N THR A 113 -0.18 6.29 1.22
CA THR A 113 -0.91 5.71 2.36
C THR A 113 -2.35 6.24 2.41
N LEU A 114 -2.54 7.55 2.22
CA LEU A 114 -3.87 8.17 2.12
C LEU A 114 -4.66 7.64 0.92
N LEU A 115 -4.03 7.56 -0.26
CA LEU A 115 -4.67 7.07 -1.47
C LEU A 115 -5.15 5.62 -1.31
N ILE A 116 -4.31 4.75 -0.72
CA ILE A 116 -4.68 3.36 -0.40
C ILE A 116 -5.88 3.35 0.55
N GLY A 117 -5.87 4.17 1.60
CA GLY A 117 -6.95 4.24 2.57
C GLY A 117 -8.29 4.68 1.97
N VAL A 118 -8.28 5.73 1.14
CA VAL A 118 -9.47 6.25 0.46
C VAL A 118 -10.01 5.24 -0.57
N LEU A 119 -9.14 4.68 -1.42
CA LEU A 119 -9.55 3.65 -2.38
C LEU A 119 -10.12 2.41 -1.70
N SER A 120 -9.48 1.97 -0.61
CA SER A 120 -9.97 0.84 0.20
C SER A 120 -11.34 1.15 0.81
N TYR A 121 -11.54 2.37 1.30
CA TYR A 121 -12.84 2.78 1.86
C TYR A 121 -13.94 2.77 0.79
N ILE A 122 -13.66 3.31 -0.40
CA ILE A 122 -14.60 3.30 -1.53
C ILE A 122 -14.92 1.86 -1.94
N ALA A 123 -13.90 1.01 -2.12
CA ALA A 123 -14.08 -0.40 -2.48
C ALA A 123 -14.92 -1.16 -1.45
N ARG A 124 -14.72 -0.88 -0.15
CA ARG A 124 -15.52 -1.44 0.94
C ARG A 124 -16.99 -1.04 0.84
N GLN A 125 -17.27 0.24 0.58
CA GLN A 125 -18.65 0.72 0.47
C GLN A 125 -19.35 0.16 -0.77
N LEU A 126 -18.66 0.10 -1.91
CA LEU A 126 -19.17 -0.53 -3.12
C LEU A 126 -19.50 -2.01 -2.87
N THR A 127 -18.60 -2.74 -2.22
CA THR A 127 -18.84 -4.16 -1.91
C THR A 127 -20.02 -4.34 -0.96
N LYS A 128 -20.15 -3.52 0.09
CA LYS A 128 -21.30 -3.57 0.99
C LYS A 128 -22.63 -3.34 0.27
N ASN A 129 -22.65 -2.42 -0.70
CA ASN A 129 -23.85 -2.20 -1.51
C ASN A 129 -24.17 -3.41 -2.41
N LEU A 130 -23.14 -4.08 -2.92
CA LEU A 130 -23.30 -5.33 -3.68
C LEU A 130 -23.76 -6.49 -2.79
N MET A 131 -23.35 -6.58 -1.52
CA MET A 131 -23.82 -7.63 -0.59
C MET A 131 -25.35 -7.62 -0.44
N HIS A 132 -25.99 -6.45 -0.49
CA HIS A 132 -27.45 -6.33 -0.41
C HIS A 132 -28.17 -7.02 -1.58
N HIS A 133 -27.43 -7.35 -2.65
CA HIS A 133 -27.91 -8.05 -3.83
C HIS A 133 -27.55 -9.56 -3.82
N GLY A 134 -27.08 -10.11 -2.70
CA GLY A 134 -26.87 -11.56 -2.52
C GLY A 134 -25.45 -12.07 -2.78
N PHE A 135 -24.46 -11.18 -2.94
CA PHE A 135 -23.05 -11.58 -3.11
C PHE A 135 -22.36 -11.84 -1.75
N VAL A 136 -21.78 -13.05 -1.57
CA VAL A 136 -20.97 -13.41 -0.39
C VAL A 136 -19.61 -12.71 -0.47
N SER A 137 -19.29 -11.86 0.50
CA SER A 137 -18.14 -10.95 0.46
C SER A 137 -17.07 -11.19 1.53
N ASP A 138 -17.17 -12.25 2.33
CA ASP A 138 -16.23 -12.45 3.45
C ASP A 138 -14.78 -12.58 2.96
N SER A 139 -14.59 -13.17 1.78
CA SER A 139 -13.29 -13.24 1.08
C SER A 139 -12.80 -11.91 0.50
N LEU A 140 -13.68 -10.93 0.33
CA LEU A 140 -13.33 -9.61 -0.22
C LEU A 140 -12.93 -8.62 0.88
N ASN A 141 -13.49 -8.75 2.08
CA ASN A 141 -13.23 -7.83 3.18
C ASN A 141 -11.75 -7.77 3.58
N GLN A 142 -10.99 -8.85 3.38
CA GLN A 142 -9.56 -8.91 3.67
C GLN A 142 -8.72 -7.85 2.91
N PHE A 143 -9.18 -7.40 1.73
CA PHE A 143 -8.39 -6.46 0.91
C PHE A 143 -8.46 -5.01 1.41
N TRP A 144 -9.53 -4.64 2.13
CA TRP A 144 -9.84 -3.27 2.55
C TRP A 144 -10.36 -3.13 3.99
N ALA A 145 -10.22 -4.16 4.82
CA ALA A 145 -10.59 -4.10 6.24
C ALA A 145 -9.91 -2.92 6.96
N ASP A 146 -8.64 -2.68 6.63
CA ASP A 146 -7.79 -1.68 7.27
C ASP A 146 -7.93 -0.26 6.70
N SER A 147 -8.96 0.01 5.88
CA SER A 147 -9.09 1.30 5.17
C SER A 147 -8.99 2.52 6.08
N GLN A 148 -9.62 2.46 7.25
CA GLN A 148 -9.59 3.55 8.24
C GLN A 148 -8.21 3.73 8.87
N ALA A 149 -7.49 2.62 9.13
CA ALA A 149 -6.13 2.66 9.66
C ALA A 149 -5.17 3.31 8.65
N PHE A 150 -5.30 3.00 7.36
CA PHE A 150 -4.52 3.65 6.30
C PHE A 150 -4.82 5.15 6.18
N ILE A 151 -6.09 5.58 6.26
CA ILE A 151 -6.42 7.01 6.24
C ILE A 151 -5.79 7.74 7.42
N LEU A 152 -5.93 7.19 8.64
CA LEU A 152 -5.35 7.80 9.84
C LEU A 152 -3.82 7.84 9.78
N MET A 153 -3.20 6.72 9.39
CA MET A 153 -1.74 6.63 9.22
C MET A 153 -1.24 7.64 8.19
N GLY A 154 -1.91 7.75 7.04
CA GLY A 154 -1.55 8.69 5.99
C GLY A 154 -1.61 10.14 6.45
N ALA A 155 -2.60 10.50 7.28
CA ALA A 155 -2.72 11.82 7.89
C ALA A 155 -1.60 12.11 8.91
N ILE A 156 -1.24 11.13 9.75
CA ILE A 156 -0.12 11.27 10.69
C ILE A 156 1.19 11.44 9.92
N ILE A 157 1.44 10.62 8.90
CA ILE A 157 2.66 10.72 8.08
C ILE A 157 2.68 12.06 7.31
N TYR A 158 1.54 12.61 6.92
CA TYR A 158 1.47 13.94 6.29
C TYR A 158 1.97 15.04 7.22
N ILE A 159 1.57 15.00 8.49
CA ILE A 159 2.05 15.94 9.52
C ILE A 159 3.57 15.79 9.67
N ILE A 160 4.08 14.55 9.76
CA ILE A 160 5.52 14.28 9.83
C ILE A 160 6.24 14.82 8.58
N ALA A 161 5.70 14.60 7.38
CA ALA A 161 6.26 15.11 6.13
C ALA A 161 6.37 16.64 6.13
N THR A 162 5.34 17.32 6.65
CA THR A 162 5.31 18.78 6.79
C THR A 162 6.39 19.28 7.75
N ILE A 163 6.56 18.61 8.89
CA ILE A 163 7.63 18.94 9.85
C ILE A 163 9.01 18.74 9.21
N PHE A 164 9.23 17.62 8.52
CA PHE A 164 10.50 17.34 7.83
C PHE A 164 10.81 18.38 6.77
N LYS A 165 9.81 18.79 5.98
CA LYS A 165 9.97 19.86 4.99
C LYS A 165 10.40 21.17 5.64
N LYS A 166 9.72 21.58 6.73
CA LYS A 166 10.09 22.80 7.45
C LYS A 166 11.48 22.70 8.09
N GLY A 167 11.86 21.53 8.61
CA GLY A 167 13.20 21.28 9.14
C GLY A 167 14.30 21.41 8.08
N VAL A 168 14.05 20.95 6.85
CA VAL A 168 14.97 21.16 5.71
C VAL A 168 15.12 22.65 5.39
N ASP A 169 14.02 23.41 5.36
CA ASP A 169 14.06 24.85 5.07
C ASP A 169 14.92 25.60 6.10
N ILE A 170 14.73 25.31 7.40
CA ILE A 170 15.51 25.91 8.49
C ILE A 170 17.00 25.55 8.40
N GLN A 171 17.32 24.28 8.07
CA GLN A 171 18.71 23.86 7.94
C GLN A 171 19.42 24.57 6.78
N ASN A 172 18.72 24.75 5.65
CA ASN A 172 19.27 25.49 4.51
C ASN A 172 19.49 26.97 4.83
N GLU A 173 18.60 27.61 5.59
CA GLU A 173 18.76 29.00 6.03
C GLU A 173 19.99 29.17 6.95
N ASN A 174 20.20 28.24 7.89
CA ASN A 174 21.37 28.26 8.77
C ASN A 174 22.68 28.01 8.00
N ASP A 175 22.70 27.06 7.06
CA ASP A 175 23.89 26.78 6.25
C ASP A 175 24.28 27.95 5.31
N LEU A 176 23.36 28.88 5.01
CA LEU A 176 23.60 30.08 4.21
C LEU A 176 24.06 31.30 5.02
N THR A 177 23.94 31.26 6.35
CA THR A 177 24.24 32.40 7.23
C THR A 177 25.49 32.23 8.08
N VAL A 178 26.12 31.05 8.05
CA VAL A 178 27.41 30.72 8.71
C VAL A 178 28.58 30.93 7.76
#